data_AF-A0A2N3PT62-F1
#
_entry.id   AF-A0A2N3PT62-F1
#
_cell.length_a   1.000
_cell.length_b   1.000
_cell.length_c   1.000
_cell.angle_alpha   90.00
_cell.angle_beta   90.00
_cell.angle_gamma   90.00
#
_symmetry.space_group_name_H-M   'P 1'
#
loop_
_entity.id
_entity.type
_entity.pdbx_description
1 polymer ?
#
loop_
_entity_poly.entity_id
_entity_poly.type
_entity_poly.pdbx_seq_one_letter_code
_entity_poly.pdbx_strand_id
1 'polypeptide(L)' 'MFDILATIVGTFEGEADVLAFAQDIEACVVRARRRGIVVEVRDNRLAEIIRKRTLLPQILDDRE' A
#
# COMPACT_ATOMS: atom_id res chain seq x y z
N MET A 1 9.52 11.12 16.15
CA MET A 1 8.10 11.39 15.84
C MET A 1 7.96 11.25 14.33
N PHE A 2 7.09 10.38 13.84
CA PHE A 2 6.85 10.23 12.39
C PHE A 2 5.57 10.99 12.04
N ASP A 3 5.61 11.77 10.97
CA ASP A 3 4.39 12.38 10.43
C ASP A 3 3.57 11.29 9.72
N ILE A 4 2.40 10.98 10.28
CA ILE A 4 1.43 10.07 9.65
C ILE A 4 0.64 10.90 8.65
N LEU A 5 0.74 10.56 7.37
CA LEU A 5 0.02 11.27 6.30
C LEU A 5 -1.42 10.81 6.15
N ALA A 6 -1.69 9.53 6.39
CA ALA A 6 -3.02 8.95 6.24
C ALA A 6 -3.17 7.66 7.05
N THR A 7 -4.38 7.45 7.58
CA THR A 7 -4.85 6.17 8.13
C THR A 7 -5.86 5.59 7.17
N ILE A 8 -5.67 4.33 6.79
CA ILE A 8 -6.54 3.63 5.84
C ILE A 8 -7.40 2.63 6.62
N VAL A 9 -8.71 2.86 6.61
CA VAL A 9 -9.74 2.01 7.21
C VAL A 9 -10.71 1.62 6.11
N GLY A 10 -10.89 0.32 5.91
CA GLY A 10 -11.83 -0.24 4.95
C GLY A 10 -12.59 -1.40 5.56
N THR A 11 -13.84 -1.57 5.15
CA THR A 11 -14.61 -2.78 5.40
C THR A 11 -14.85 -3.39 4.03
N PHE A 12 -14.35 -4.61 3.82
CA PHE A 12 -14.36 -5.27 2.53
C PHE A 12 -15.26 -6.50 2.60
N GLU A 13 -16.16 -6.66 1.63
CA GLU A 13 -17.09 -7.78 1.57
C GLU A 13 -16.40 -9.06 1.06
N GLY A 14 -15.43 -8.92 0.15
CA GLY A 14 -14.66 -10.02 -0.40
C GLY A 14 -13.19 -9.71 -0.67
N GLU A 15 -12.42 -10.75 -1.04
CA GLU A 15 -10.99 -10.60 -1.38
C GLU A 15 -10.75 -9.74 -2.62
N ALA A 16 -11.68 -9.78 -3.57
CA ALA A 16 -11.62 -8.96 -4.78
C ALA A 16 -11.60 -7.46 -4.44
N ASP A 17 -12.42 -7.03 -3.47
CA ASP A 17 -12.51 -5.63 -3.07
C ASP A 17 -11.24 -5.18 -2.35
N VAL A 18 -10.70 -6.02 -1.46
CA VAL A 18 -9.41 -5.74 -0.79
C VAL A 18 -8.30 -5.58 -1.83
N LEU A 19 -8.27 -6.46 -2.84
CA LEU A 19 -7.25 -6.44 -3.88
C LEU A 19 -7.37 -5.22 -4.80
N ALA A 20 -8.58 -4.87 -5.23
CA ALA A 20 -8.84 -3.70 -6.06
C ALA A 20 -8.42 -2.42 -5.31
N PHE A 21 -8.86 -2.28 -4.07
CA PHE A 21 -8.50 -1.13 -3.25
C PHE A 21 -7.00 -1.07 -2.97
N ALA A 22 -6.34 -2.21 -2.73
CA ALA A 22 -4.89 -2.27 -2.57
C ALA A 22 -4.16 -1.70 -3.78
N GLN A 23 -4.62 -2.02 -5.01
CA GLN A 23 -4.02 -1.51 -6.25
C GLN A 23 -4.14 0.01 -6.36
N ASP A 24 -5.29 0.56 -6.01
CA ASP A 24 -5.55 2.01 -6.08
C ASP A 24 -4.63 2.81 -5.14
N ILE A 25 -4.38 2.28 -3.94
CA ILE A 25 -3.60 3.00 -2.92
C ILE A 25 -2.10 2.68 -2.96
N GLU A 26 -1.68 1.62 -3.66
CA GLU A 26 -0.30 1.14 -3.70
C GLU A 26 0.68 2.24 -4.13
N ALA A 27 0.38 2.96 -5.21
CA ALA A 27 1.21 4.05 -5.71
C ALA A 27 1.33 5.20 -4.69
N CYS A 28 0.28 5.45 -3.91
CA CYS A 28 0.29 6.47 -2.85
C CYS A 28 1.21 6.03 -1.70
N VAL A 29 1.08 4.79 -1.24
CA VAL A 29 1.91 4.21 -0.17
C VAL A 29 3.39 4.20 -0.54
N VAL A 30 3.72 3.81 -1.78
CA VAL A 30 5.10 3.81 -2.29
C VAL A 30 5.68 5.23 -2.29
N ARG A 31 4.92 6.22 -2.79
CA ARG A 31 5.36 7.62 -2.81
C ARG A 31 5.55 8.19 -1.41
N ALA A 32 4.64 7.90 -0.48
CA ALA A 32 4.77 8.31 0.92
C ALA A 32 6.04 7.72 1.55
N ARG A 33 6.26 6.40 1.38
CA ARG A 33 7.46 5.72 1.89
C ARG A 33 8.76 6.33 1.36
N ARG A 34 8.83 6.65 0.05
CA ARG A 34 10.00 7.31 -0.56
C ARG A 34 10.30 8.69 0.04
N ARG A 35 9.29 9.35 0.61
CA ARG A 35 9.41 10.65 1.28
C ARG A 35 9.64 10.54 2.79
N GLY A 36 9.83 9.33 3.33
CA GLY A 36 9.98 9.10 4.77
C GLY A 36 8.68 9.25 5.55
N ILE A 37 7.54 9.28 4.85
CA ILE A 37 6.21 9.43 5.46
C ILE A 37 5.65 8.07 5.80
N VAL A 38 5.07 7.96 7.00
CA VAL A 38 4.41 6.73 7.45
C VAL A 38 2.94 6.72 7.02
N VAL A 39 2.52 5.61 6.42
CA VAL A 39 1.10 5.32 6.13
C VAL A 39 0.69 4.15 7.02
N GLU A 40 -0.38 4.35 7.79
CA GLU A 40 -0.89 3.32 8.68
C GLU A 40 -2.09 2.61 8.04
N VAL A 41 -1.98 1.29 7.88
CA VAL A 41 -3.05 0.42 7.36
C VAL A 41 -3.58 -0.41 8.50
N ARG A 42 -4.86 -0.23 8.86
CA ARG A 42 -5.49 -0.90 10.02
C ARG A 42 -6.12 -2.25 9.67
N ASP A 43 -6.43 -2.48 8.39
CA ASP A 43 -6.93 -3.76 7.93
C ASP A 43 -5.76 -4.73 7.68
N ASN A 44 -5.77 -5.87 8.36
CA ASN A 44 -4.68 -6.85 8.30
C ASN A 44 -4.52 -7.48 6.90
N ARG A 45 -5.63 -7.76 6.21
CA ARG A 45 -5.61 -8.39 4.88
C ARG A 45 -5.02 -7.42 3.86
N LEU A 46 -5.48 -6.17 3.92
CA LEU A 46 -4.97 -5.08 3.08
C LEU A 46 -3.48 -4.81 3.36
N ALA A 47 -3.10 -4.76 4.64
CA ALA A 47 -1.70 -4.56 5.04
C ALA A 47 -0.79 -5.68 4.51
N GLU A 48 -1.25 -6.94 4.53
CA GLU A 48 -0.49 -8.06 4.00
C GLU A 48 -0.29 -7.96 2.48
N ILE A 49 -1.33 -7.61 1.74
CA ILE A 49 -1.27 -7.44 0.27
C ILE A 49 -0.31 -6.31 -0.09
N ILE A 50 -0.48 -5.13 0.51
CA ILE A 50 0.37 -3.97 0.25
C ILE A 50 1.82 -4.28 0.64
N ARG A 51 2.06 -4.93 1.79
CA ARG A 51 3.41 -5.31 2.23
C ARG A 51 4.08 -6.23 1.23
N LYS A 52 3.43 -7.31 0.78
CA LYS A 52 4.01 -8.25 -0.20
C LYS A 52 4.40 -7.54 -1.49
N ARG A 53 3.54 -6.65 -1.99
CA ARG A 53 3.74 -5.99 -3.29
C ARG A 53 4.74 -4.82 -3.22
N THR A 54 4.83 -4.13 -2.08
CA THR A 54 5.80 -3.03 -1.86
C THR A 54 7.18 -3.47 -1.35
N LEU A 55 7.30 -4.69 -0.82
CA LEU A 55 8.59 -5.30 -0.42
C LEU A 55 9.25 -6.09 -1.54
N LEU A 56 8.46 -6.60 -2.50
CA LEU A 56 9.04 -7.02 -3.77
C LEU A 56 9.71 -5.77 -4.38
N PRO A 57 11.03 -5.80 -4.64
CA PRO A 57 11.61 -4.74 -5.45
C PRO A 57 10.77 -4.70 -6.73
N GLN A 58 10.23 -3.52 -7.06
CA GLN A 58 9.71 -3.28 -8.40
C GLN A 58 10.92 -3.41 -9.33
N ILE A 59 11.26 -4.65 -9.67
CA ILE A 59 12.01 -4.99 -10.87
C ILE A 59 11.01 -4.73 -12.00
N LEU A 60 10.83 -3.45 -12.29
CA LEU A 60 10.25 -2.93 -13.52
C LEU A 60 11.47 -2.30 -14.20
N ASP A 61 12.21 -3.06 -15.00
CA ASP A 61 12.07 -3.03 -16.46
C ASP A 61 12.16 -1.59 -16.98
N ASP A 62 13.37 -1.02 -16.88
CA ASP A 62 13.86 0.03 -17.77
C ASP A 62 14.08 -0.59 -19.17
N ARG A 63 13.01 -0.99 -19.85
CA ARG A 63 13.07 -1.32 -21.28
C ARG A 63 12.64 -0.10 -22.08
N GLU A 64 13.68 0.64 -22.50
CA GLU A 64 13.71 1.54 -23.66
C GLU A 64 13.19 0.87 -24.93
#